data_AF-A0A438K8P7-F1
#
_entry.id   AF-A0A438K8P7-F1
#
_cell.length_a   1.000
_cell.length_b   1.000
_cell.length_c   1.000
_cell.angle_alpha   90.00
_cell.angle_beta   90.00
_cell.angle_gamma   90.00
#
_symmetry.space_group_name_H-M   'P 1'
#
loop_
_entity.id
_entity.type
_entity.pdbx_description
1 polymer ?
#
loop_
_entity_poly.entity_id
_entity_poly.type
_entity_poly.pdbx_seq_one_letter_code
_entity_poly.pdbx_strand_id
1 'polypeptide(L)' 'MQPSKKIITSTGTIGRKGNSVPARLSYAEDALRTMSLPEAYAEIVLNLPRVLQQKLSA' A
#
# COMPACT_ATOMS: atom_id res chain seq x y z
N MET A 1 22.34 14.43 30.43
CA MET A 1 22.02 14.45 28.99
C MET A 1 21.15 13.25 28.68
N GLN A 2 19.87 13.44 28.34
CA GLN A 2 18.97 12.33 27.96
C GLN A 2 19.22 11.94 26.49
N PRO A 3 19.25 10.64 26.13
CA PRO A 3 19.30 10.23 24.75
C PRO A 3 17.91 10.31 24.10
N SER A 4 17.85 10.94 22.94
CA SER A 4 16.67 11.15 22.11
C SER A 4 15.98 9.84 21.72
N LYS A 5 14.66 9.77 21.91
CA LYS A 5 13.80 8.70 21.39
C LYS A 5 13.79 8.76 19.86
N LYS A 6 14.55 7.88 19.19
CA LYS A 6 14.44 7.64 17.75
C LYS A 6 13.15 6.86 17.49
N ILE A 7 12.11 7.54 16.99
CA ILE A 7 10.91 6.88 16.46
C ILE A 7 11.35 6.21 15.15
N ILE A 8 11.61 4.91 15.22
CA ILE A 8 11.79 4.08 14.04
C ILE A 8 10.39 3.83 13.50
N THR A 9 10.02 4.53 12.43
CA THR A 9 8.83 4.19 11.65
C THR A 9 9.05 2.80 11.09
N SER A 10 8.54 1.80 11.80
CA SER A 10 8.52 0.41 11.36
C SER A 10 7.72 0.35 10.07
N THR A 11 8.40 0.22 8.94
CA THR A 11 7.83 -0.39 7.74
C THR A 11 7.26 -1.74 8.17
N GLY A 12 5.93 -1.82 8.24
CA GLY A 12 5.21 -3.02 8.62
C GLY A 12 5.43 -4.11 7.57
N THR A 13 6.50 -4.87 7.70
CA THR A 13 6.62 -6.18 7.06
C THR A 13 5.74 -7.15 7.83
N ILE A 14 4.45 -7.18 7.48
CA ILE A 14 3.54 -8.21 7.95
C ILE A 14 4.03 -9.55 7.38
N GLY A 15 4.58 -10.39 8.27
CA GLY A 15 4.62 -11.85 8.19
C GLY A 15 5.14 -12.51 6.92
N ARG A 16 6.43 -12.88 6.90
CA ARG A 16 6.96 -13.89 5.97
C ARG A 16 6.52 -15.29 6.40
N LYS A 17 5.69 -15.95 5.59
CA LYS A 17 5.68 -17.42 5.43
C LYS A 17 5.12 -17.76 4.05
N GLY A 18 6.00 -18.14 3.12
CA GLY A 18 5.69 -19.00 1.96
C GLY A 18 4.68 -18.53 0.90
N ASN A 19 4.04 -17.36 1.03
CA ASN A 19 3.05 -16.89 0.08
C ASN A 19 3.70 -15.91 -0.89
N SER A 20 3.51 -16.13 -2.19
CA SER A 20 3.77 -15.12 -3.22
C SER A 20 3.21 -13.78 -2.72
N VAL A 21 4.07 -12.76 -2.65
CA VAL A 21 3.63 -11.43 -2.20
C VAL A 21 2.45 -11.05 -3.09
N PRO A 22 1.26 -10.74 -2.51
CA PRO A 22 0.12 -10.34 -3.30
C PRO A 22 0.51 -9.20 -4.24
N ALA A 23 -0.03 -9.21 -5.45
CA ALA A 23 0.31 -8.20 -6.45
C ALA A 23 0.18 -6.80 -5.83
N ARG A 24 1.32 -6.10 -5.73
CA ARG A 24 1.35 -4.74 -5.20
C ARG A 24 0.67 -3.81 -6.19
N LEU A 25 -0.21 -2.97 -5.67
CA LEU A 25 -0.97 -2.00 -6.43
C LEU A 25 -0.32 -0.62 -6.24
N SER A 26 0.66 -0.27 -7.07
CA SER A 26 1.43 0.97 -6.90
C SER A 26 0.56 2.22 -6.84
N TYR A 27 -0.55 2.26 -7.61
CA TYR A 27 -1.50 3.38 -7.57
C TYR A 27 -2.18 3.53 -6.20
N ALA A 28 -2.53 2.41 -5.56
CA ALA A 28 -3.14 2.40 -4.24
C ALA A 28 -2.13 2.83 -3.16
N GLU A 29 -0.87 2.40 -3.29
CA GLU A 29 0.20 2.83 -2.38
C GLU A 29 0.46 4.34 -2.47
N ASP A 30 0.43 4.90 -3.68
CA ASP A 30 0.64 6.32 -3.90
C ASP A 30 -0.53 7.16 -3.37
N ALA A 31 -1.77 6.75 -3.66
CA ALA A 31 -2.97 7.40 -3.15
C ALA A 31 -3.00 7.45 -1.61
N LEU A 32 -2.64 6.34 -0.94
CA LEU A 32 -2.58 6.27 0.53
C LEU A 32 -1.46 7.13 1.14
N ARG A 33 -0.42 7.48 0.38
CA ARG A 33 0.68 8.32 0.85
C ARG A 33 0.42 9.80 0.65
N THR A 34 -0.33 10.16 -0.39
CA THR A 34 -0.42 11.54 -0.88
C THR A 34 -1.78 12.18 -0.65
N MET A 35 -2.83 11.39 -0.48
CA MET A 35 -4.21 11.87 -0.34
C MET A 35 -4.77 11.60 1.05
N SER A 36 -5.88 12.27 1.39
CA SER A 36 -6.65 11.90 2.57
C SER A 36 -7.28 10.51 2.40
N LEU A 37 -7.62 9.84 3.50
CA LEU A 37 -8.25 8.51 3.42
C LEU A 37 -9.52 8.47 2.55
N PRO A 38 -10.46 9.43 2.66
CA PRO A 38 -11.63 9.45 1.78
C PRO A 38 -11.28 9.58 0.29
N GLU A 39 -10.31 10.44 -0.05
CA GLU A 39 -9.86 10.63 -1.43
C GLU A 39 -9.12 9.41 -1.96
N ALA A 40 -8.20 8.86 -1.17
CA ALA A 40 -7.46 7.65 -1.51
C ALA A 40 -8.42 6.47 -1.74
N TYR A 41 -9.45 6.34 -0.91
CA TYR A 41 -10.47 5.30 -1.09
C TYR A 41 -11.23 5.46 -2.42
N ALA A 42 -11.62 6.68 -2.78
CA ALA A 42 -12.29 6.95 -4.05
C ALA A 42 -11.39 6.57 -5.24
N GLU A 43 -10.13 6.99 -5.21
CA GLU A 43 -9.15 6.66 -6.25
C GLU A 43 -8.91 5.15 -6.37
N ILE A 44 -8.81 4.46 -5.23
CA ILE A 44 -8.56 3.02 -5.20
C ILE A 44 -9.72 2.26 -5.84
N VAL A 45 -10.94 2.48 -5.36
CA VAL A 45 -12.12 1.76 -5.83
C VAL A 45 -12.42 2.06 -7.30
N LEU A 46 -12.18 3.29 -7.76
CA LEU A 46 -12.39 3.69 -9.14
C LEU A 46 -11.46 2.94 -10.11
N ASN A 47 -10.18 2.77 -9.76
CA ASN A 47 -9.19 2.16 -10.64
C ASN A 47 -9.08 0.64 -10.50
N LEU A 48 -9.54 0.07 -9.39
CA LEU A 48 -9.37 -1.35 -9.06
C LEU A 48 -9.88 -2.32 -10.14
N PRO A 49 -11.09 -2.17 -10.73
CA PRO A 49 -11.59 -3.11 -11.72
C PRO A 49 -10.69 -3.22 -12.95
N ARG A 50 -10.23 -2.06 -13.46
CA ARG A 50 -9.34 -1.99 -14.62
C ARG A 50 -7.99 -2.63 -14.33
N VAL A 51 -7.43 -2.35 -13.16
CA VAL A 51 -6.12 -2.89 -12.76
C VAL A 51 -6.19 -4.39 -12.56
N LEU A 52 -7.27 -4.91 -11.94
CA LEU A 52 -7.48 -6.34 -11.81
C LEU A 52 -7.61 -7.03 -13.16
N GLN A 53 -8.36 -6.46 -14.10
CA GLN A 53 -8.46 -6.98 -15.46
C GLN A 53 -7.06 -7.09 -16.09
N GLN A 54 -6.25 -6.02 -16.04
CA GLN A 54 -4.90 -6.02 -16.60
C GLN A 54 -3.94 -7.02 -15.95
N LYS A 55 -4.10 -7.27 -14.65
CA LYS A 55 -3.25 -8.20 -13.89
C LYS A 55 -3.66 -9.67 -14.04
N LEU A 56 -4.93 -9.92 -14.34
CA LEU A 56 -5.48 -11.27 -14.55
C LEU A 56 -5.52 -11.65 -16.04
N SER A 57 -5.39 -10.69 -16.96
CA SER A 57 -5.32 -10.93 -18.40
C SER A 57 -3.90 -11.15 -18.95
N ALA A 58 -2.89 -11.09 -18.08
CA ALA A 58 -1.48 -11.32 -18.41
C ALA A 58 -1.05 -12.72 -17.99
#